data_AF-A0A382CH15-F1
#
_entry.id   AF-A0A382CH15-F1
#
_cell.length_a   1.000
_cell.length_b   1.000
_cell.length_c   1.000
_cell.angle_alpha   90.00
_cell.angle_beta   90.00
_cell.angle_gamma   90.00
#
_symmetry.space_group_name_H-M   'P 1'
#
loop_
_entity.id
_entity.type
_entity.pdbx_description
1 polymer ?
#
loop_
_entity_poly.entity_id
_entity_poly.type
_entity_poly.pdbx_seq_one_letter_code
_entity_poly.pdbx_strand_id
1 'polypeptide(L)'
;MSSREFLEYVKNDLKGIKADLKGFLEVYYPMIMASWHPKNETDFILGWIIGSKEQEYSNEYYKKYNQRLHHELLYEIHQQITEHKEHLLKEITSHLDNPDKSSKD
;
A
#
# COMPACT_ATOMS: atom_id res chain seq x y z
N MET A 1 -18.94 -8.01 -13.46
CA MET A 1 -18.62 -7.56 -12.10
C MET A 1 -18.87 -6.05 -12.03
N SER A 2 -19.85 -5.57 -11.27
CA SER A 2 -20.21 -4.15 -11.11
C SER A 2 -19.14 -3.36 -10.34
N SER A 3 -19.18 -2.02 -10.37
CA SER A 3 -18.32 -1.15 -9.55
C SER A 3 -18.35 -1.54 -8.07
N ARG A 4 -19.53 -1.96 -7.57
CA ARG A 4 -19.72 -2.41 -6.19
C ARG A 4 -18.95 -3.69 -5.88
N GLU A 5 -18.97 -4.65 -6.80
CA GLU A 5 -18.18 -5.89 -6.63
C GLU A 5 -16.68 -5.60 -6.72
N PHE A 6 -16.25 -4.62 -7.53
CA PHE A 6 -14.85 -4.18 -7.56
C PHE A 6 -14.41 -3.50 -6.26
N LEU A 7 -15.25 -2.64 -5.69
CA LEU A 7 -14.98 -2.05 -4.39
C LEU A 7 -14.86 -3.12 -3.30
N GLU A 8 -15.72 -4.15 -3.34
CA GLU A 8 -15.65 -5.24 -2.36
C GLU A 8 -14.37 -6.08 -2.52
N TYR A 9 -13.90 -6.26 -3.74
CA TYR A 9 -12.59 -6.84 -4.02
C TYR A 9 -11.47 -6.00 -3.38
N VAL A 10 -11.45 -4.68 -3.63
CA VAL A 10 -10.46 -3.75 -3.04
C VAL A 10 -10.47 -3.82 -1.52
N LYS A 11 -11.65 -3.77 -0.89
CA LYS A 11 -11.79 -3.88 0.57
C LYS A 11 -11.22 -5.18 1.14
N ASN A 12 -11.38 -6.28 0.40
CA ASN A 12 -10.85 -7.57 0.83
C ASN A 12 -9.34 -7.66 0.65
N ASP A 13 -8.80 -7.13 -0.46
CA ASP A 13 -7.35 -7.09 -0.70
C ASP A 13 -6.64 -6.21 0.33
N LEU A 14 -7.21 -5.05 0.67
CA LEU A 14 -6.64 -4.12 1.65
C LEU A 14 -6.45 -4.71 3.06
N LYS A 15 -7.15 -5.80 3.40
CA LYS A 15 -6.88 -6.54 4.65
C LYS A 15 -5.44 -7.10 4.68
N GLY A 16 -4.84 -7.34 3.51
CA GLY A 16 -3.48 -7.83 3.33
C GLY A 16 -2.39 -6.74 3.33
N ILE A 17 -2.74 -5.45 3.34
CA ILE A 17 -1.77 -4.34 3.15
C ILE A 17 -0.66 -4.30 4.22
N LYS A 18 -0.90 -4.87 5.40
CA LYS A 18 0.14 -5.04 6.43
C LYS A 18 1.20 -6.08 6.04
N ALA A 19 0.78 -7.18 5.42
CA ALA A 19 1.71 -8.19 4.91
C ALA A 19 2.55 -7.62 3.76
N ASP A 20 1.94 -6.80 2.90
CA ASP A 20 2.64 -6.09 1.83
C ASP A 20 3.69 -5.12 2.40
N LEU A 21 3.33 -4.36 3.45
CA LEU A 21 4.28 -3.51 4.17
C LEU A 21 5.43 -4.34 4.77
N LYS A 22 5.14 -5.45 5.44
CA LYS A 22 6.19 -6.32 6.02
C LYS A 22 7.15 -6.84 4.94
N GLY A 23 6.61 -7.36 3.84
CA GLY A 23 7.41 -7.82 2.70
C GLY A 23 8.27 -6.70 2.10
N PHE A 24 7.73 -5.48 2.02
CA PHE A 24 8.50 -4.32 1.58
C PHE A 24 9.66 -3.99 2.52
N LEU A 25 9.40 -3.92 3.82
CA LEU A 25 10.38 -3.59 4.85
C LEU A 25 11.50 -4.64 4.94
N GLU A 26 11.19 -5.92 4.71
CA GLU A 26 12.18 -7.01 4.77
C GLU A 26 13.04 -7.10 3.51
N VAL A 27 12.46 -6.86 2.33
CA VAL A 27 13.11 -7.15 1.05
C VAL A 27 13.63 -5.90 0.37
N TYR A 28 12.77 -4.90 0.16
CA TYR A 28 13.08 -3.75 -0.69
C TYR A 28 13.71 -2.60 0.08
N TYR A 29 13.24 -2.33 1.29
CA TYR A 29 13.73 -1.22 2.10
C TYR A 29 15.25 -1.27 2.35
N PRO A 30 15.89 -2.39 2.73
CA PRO A 30 17.34 -2.45 2.91
C PRO A 30 18.12 -2.12 1.64
N MET A 31 17.62 -2.56 0.47
CA MET A 31 18.24 -2.27 -0.82
C MET A 31 18.15 -0.77 -1.17
N ILE A 32 17.01 -0.14 -0.87
CA ILE A 32 16.79 1.29 -1.13
C ILE A 32 17.66 2.14 -0.20
N MET A 33 17.76 1.77 1.07
CA MET A 33 18.60 2.48 2.05
C MET A 33 20.09 2.37 1.74
N ALA A 34 20.53 1.28 1.12
CA ALA A 34 21.92 1.11 0.68
C ALA A 34 22.27 1.93 -0.58
N SER A 35 21.29 2.31 -1.40
CA SER A 35 21.52 2.92 -2.72
C SER A 35 21.16 4.40 -2.81
N TRP A 36 20.04 4.81 -2.20
CA TRP A 36 19.50 6.16 -2.37
C TRP A 36 19.31 6.91 -1.06
N HIS A 37 18.97 6.20 0.02
CA HIS A 37 18.85 6.75 1.37
C HIS A 37 17.91 7.99 1.46
N PRO A 38 16.59 7.82 1.26
CA PRO A 38 15.62 8.91 1.27
C PRO A 38 15.62 9.67 2.60
N LYS A 39 15.54 11.01 2.55
CA LYS A 39 15.58 11.88 3.75
C LYS A 39 14.37 11.75 4.67
N ASN A 40 13.22 11.34 4.14
CA ASN A 40 11.98 11.15 4.90
C ASN A 40 11.46 9.75 4.60
N GLU A 41 11.99 8.79 5.34
CA GLU A 41 11.78 7.37 5.12
C GLU A 41 10.32 6.98 5.35
N THR A 42 9.68 7.52 6.39
CA THR A 42 8.26 7.23 6.70
C THR A 42 7.35 7.62 5.54
N ASP A 43 7.46 8.85 5.03
CA ASP A 43 6.63 9.31 3.91
C ASP A 43 6.96 8.55 2.62
N PHE A 44 8.23 8.18 2.43
CA PHE A 44 8.64 7.37 1.29
C PHE A 44 8.01 5.98 1.31
N ILE A 45 8.15 5.24 2.42
CA ILE A 45 7.60 3.89 2.57
C ILE A 45 6.08 3.92 2.42
N LEU A 46 5.43 4.89 3.09
CA LEU A 46 3.98 5.05 3.02
C LEU A 46 3.51 5.36 1.60
N GLY A 47 4.16 6.30 0.92
CA GLY A 47 3.87 6.65 -0.46
C GLY A 47 4.08 5.48 -1.42
N TRP A 48 5.10 4.66 -1.18
CA TRP A 48 5.36 3.48 -2.00
C TRP A 48 4.23 2.45 -1.88
N ILE A 49 3.83 2.09 -0.66
CA ILE A 49 2.79 1.09 -0.43
C ILE A 49 1.44 1.56 -0.97
N ILE A 50 1.05 2.80 -0.67
CA ILE A 50 -0.22 3.37 -1.13
C ILE A 50 -0.22 3.50 -2.65
N GLY A 51 0.83 4.08 -3.24
CA GLY A 51 0.92 4.29 -4.69
C GLY A 51 0.93 2.97 -5.47
N SER A 52 1.60 1.94 -4.94
CA SER A 52 1.60 0.61 -5.56
C SER A 52 0.19 0.01 -5.61
N LYS A 53 -0.58 0.11 -4.52
CA LYS A 53 -1.98 -0.36 -4.48
C LYS A 53 -2.90 0.41 -5.42
N GLU A 54 -2.80 1.73 -5.47
CA GLU A 54 -3.58 2.55 -6.41
C GLU A 54 -3.31 2.15 -7.88
N GLN A 55 -2.05 1.88 -8.20
CA GLN A 55 -1.64 1.43 -9.52
C GLN A 55 -2.14 0.00 -9.82
N GLU A 56 -2.02 -0.93 -8.88
CA GLU A 56 -2.53 -2.29 -9.00
C GLU A 56 -4.02 -2.30 -9.31
N TYR A 57 -4.83 -1.61 -8.51
CA TYR A 57 -6.29 -1.55 -8.71
C TYR A 57 -6.67 -0.88 -10.04
N SER A 58 -5.95 0.18 -10.43
CA SER A 58 -6.16 0.82 -11.73
C SER A 58 -5.91 -0.14 -12.90
N ASN A 59 -4.83 -0.92 -12.82
CA ASN A 59 -4.46 -1.90 -13.84
C ASN A 59 -5.42 -3.08 -13.89
N GLU A 60 -5.82 -3.61 -12.73
CA GLU A 60 -6.76 -4.73 -12.64
C GLU A 60 -8.14 -4.36 -13.16
N TYR A 61 -8.61 -3.16 -12.81
CA TYR A 61 -9.86 -2.64 -13.36
C TYR A 61 -9.77 -2.51 -14.88
N TYR A 62 -8.70 -1.92 -15.40
CA TYR A 62 -8.50 -1.79 -16.84
C TYR A 62 -8.46 -3.15 -17.53
N LYS A 63 -7.70 -4.11 -17.00
CA LYS A 63 -7.60 -5.47 -17.55
C LYS A 63 -8.95 -6.19 -17.58
N LYS A 64 -9.79 -5.99 -16.56
CA LYS A 64 -11.06 -6.69 -16.42
C LYS A 64 -12.18 -6.09 -17.25
N TYR A 65 -12.20 -4.76 -17.40
CA TYR A 65 -13.31 -4.04 -18.00
C TYR A 65 -12.97 -3.30 -19.29
N ASN A 66 -11.68 -3.28 -19.66
CA ASN A 66 -11.17 -2.51 -20.80
C ASN A 66 -11.53 -1.01 -20.74
N GLN A 67 -11.58 -0.46 -19.53
CA GLN A 67 -11.91 0.95 -19.27
C GLN A 67 -11.12 1.45 -18.05
N ARG A 68 -10.86 2.76 -18.01
CA ARG A 68 -10.26 3.39 -16.83
C ARG A 68 -11.28 3.48 -15.71
N LEU A 69 -10.80 3.54 -14.47
CA LEU A 69 -11.65 3.88 -13.33
C LEU A 69 -12.27 5.27 -13.54
N HIS A 70 -13.54 5.41 -13.23
CA HIS A 70 -14.22 6.72 -13.19
C HIS A 70 -13.92 7.41 -11.85
N HIS A 71 -14.07 8.73 -11.81
CA HIS A 71 -13.66 9.57 -10.68
C HIS A 71 -14.29 9.15 -9.34
N GLU A 72 -15.57 8.78 -9.34
CA GLU A 72 -16.28 8.37 -8.12
C GLU A 72 -15.68 7.10 -7.51
N LEU A 73 -15.46 6.06 -8.32
CA LEU A 73 -14.85 4.81 -7.85
C LEU A 73 -13.37 5.00 -7.48
N LEU A 74 -12.62 5.85 -8.19
CA LEU A 74 -11.26 6.22 -7.79
C LEU A 74 -11.25 6.86 -6.39
N TYR A 75 -12.17 7.78 -6.15
CA TYR A 75 -12.30 8.44 -4.86
C TYR A 75 -12.64 7.44 -3.75
N GLU A 76 -13.59 6.53 -3.98
CA GLU A 76 -13.94 5.48 -3.01
C GLU A 76 -12.75 4.57 -2.69
N ILE A 77 -12.00 4.14 -3.72
CA ILE A 77 -10.78 3.34 -3.54
C ILE A 77 -9.75 4.11 -2.71
N HIS A 78 -9.53 5.39 -3.02
CA HIS A 78 -8.59 6.23 -2.28
C HIS A 78 -9.00 6.39 -0.81
N GLN A 79 -10.29 6.52 -0.52
CA GLN A 79 -10.80 6.55 0.86
C GLN A 79 -10.50 5.23 1.59
N GLN A 80 -10.76 4.08 0.96
CA GLN A 80 -10.47 2.78 1.55
C GLN A 80 -8.97 2.59 1.85
N ILE A 81 -8.09 3.05 0.96
CA ILE A 81 -6.63 3.01 1.20
C ILE A 81 -6.25 3.97 2.33
N THR A 82 -6.84 5.17 2.37
CA THR A 82 -6.58 6.19 3.39
C THR A 82 -6.99 5.73 4.80
N GLU A 83 -8.07 4.96 4.93
CA GLU A 83 -8.48 4.36 6.22
C GLU A 83 -7.39 3.47 6.85
N HIS A 84 -6.49 2.90 6.03
CA HIS A 84 -5.39 2.07 6.51
C HIS A 84 -4.12 2.88 6.85
N LYS A 85 -4.07 4.17 6.49
CA LYS A 85 -2.89 5.03 6.59
C LYS A 85 -2.36 5.13 8.02
N GLU A 86 -3.23 5.35 9.00
CA GLU A 86 -2.81 5.50 10.40
C GLU A 86 -2.16 4.22 10.96
N HIS A 87 -2.71 3.06 10.59
CA HIS A 87 -2.14 1.78 10.96
C HIS A 87 -0.78 1.57 10.30
N LEU A 88 -0.66 1.84 8.99
CA LEU A 88 0.62 1.73 8.28
C LEU A 88 1.67 2.66 8.87
N LEU A 89 1.32 3.91 9.18
CA LEU A 89 2.22 4.87 9.82
C LEU A 89 2.79 4.34 11.14
N LYS A 90 1.92 3.72 11.97
CA LYS A 90 2.34 3.14 13.25
C LYS A 90 3.33 1.99 13.06
N GLU A 91 3.06 1.08 12.13
CA GLU A 91 3.94 -0.06 11.83
C GLU A 91 5.28 0.42 11.26
N ILE A 92 5.27 1.38 10.32
CA ILE A 92 6.48 1.96 9.73
C ILE A 92 7.34 2.62 10.82
N THR A 93 6.73 3.46 11.66
CA THR A 93 7.45 4.15 12.74
C THR A 93 8.05 3.14 13.72
N SER A 94 7.29 2.10 14.09
CA SER A 94 7.78 1.04 14.98
C SER A 94 8.97 0.28 14.39
N HIS A 95 8.97 0.04 13.07
CA HIS A 95 10.09 -0.61 12.39
C HIS A 95 11.34 0.28 12.38
N LEU A 96 11.19 1.56 12.03
CA LEU A 96 12.31 2.51 11.96
C LEU A 96 12.94 2.79 13.34
N ASP A 97 12.12 2.86 14.40
CA ASP A 97 12.61 3.07 15.76
C ASP A 97 13.28 1.82 16.36
N ASN A 98 12.90 0.62 15.92
CA ASN A 98 13.39 -0.65 16.46
C ASN A 98 13.60 -1.71 15.35
N PRO A 99 14.61 -1.55 14.49
CA PRO A 99 14.82 -2.46 13.35
C PRO A 99 15.02 -3.92 13.77
N ASP A 100 15.62 -4.18 14.93
CA ASP A 100 15.95 -5.53 15.45
C ASP A 100 14.75 -6.37 15.94
N LYS A 101 13.56 -5.78 16.12
CA LYS A 101 12.36 -6.50 16.60
C LYS A 101 11.40 -6.95 15.50
N SER A 102 11.51 -6.38 14.29
CA SER A 102 10.53 -6.65 13.22
C SER A 102 10.66 -8.03 12.56
N SER A 103 11.82 -8.69 12.71
CA SER A 103 12.11 -9.99 12.09
C SER A 103 11.75 -11.21 12.94
N LYS A 104 11.07 -11.02 14.09
CA LYS A 104 10.71 -12.11 15.01
C LYS A 104 9.27 -11.94 15.53
N ASP A 105 8.30 -12.05 14.64
CA ASP A 105 6.91 -12.45 14.95
C ASP A 105 6.21 -12.96 13.69
#